data_AF-A0A522WBF7-F1
#
_entry.id   AF-A0A522WBF7-F1
#
_cell.length_a   1.000
_cell.length_b   1.000
_cell.length_c   1.000
_cell.angle_alpha   90.00
_cell.angle_beta   90.00
_cell.angle_gamma   90.00
#
_symmetry.space_group_name_H-M   'P 1'
#
loop_
_entity.id
_entity.type
_entity.pdbx_description
1 polymer ?
#
loop_
_entity_poly.entity_id
_entity_poly.type
_entity_poly.pdbx_seq_one_letter_code
_entity_poly.pdbx_strand_id
1 'polypeptide(L)'
;YFRARNYDIYSRDALAQAGYQKLINDFPSAAETEQALYFLGVLYNEGGNYQSSAATFEQLLRDFPQSQWQASARYYLGCNYELLGNMELSAGYYKAASDLYKASSPDSLSSGELKLIERIYMSK
;
A
#
# COMPACT_ATOMS: atom_id res chain seq x y z
N TYR A 1 19.97 -20.56 -12.47
CA TYR A 1 18.89 -19.83 -13.17
C TYR A 1 18.12 -18.80 -12.33
N PHE A 2 18.31 -18.67 -11.00
CA PHE A 2 17.59 -17.67 -10.18
C PHE A 2 18.24 -16.28 -10.06
N ARG A 3 19.49 -16.09 -10.51
CA ARG A 3 20.20 -14.80 -10.37
C ARG A 3 19.81 -13.76 -11.43
N ALA A 4 19.55 -14.18 -12.68
CA ALA A 4 19.20 -13.24 -13.76
C ALA A 4 17.83 -12.59 -13.59
N ARG A 5 16.85 -13.29 -13.00
CA ARG A 5 15.50 -12.76 -12.76
C ARG A 5 15.46 -11.73 -11.63
N ASN A 6 16.30 -11.88 -10.61
CA ASN A 6 16.44 -10.89 -9.53
C ASN A 6 17.05 -9.58 -10.06
N TYR A 7 18.13 -9.65 -10.86
CA TYR A 7 18.77 -8.45 -11.40
C TYR A 7 17.86 -7.66 -12.35
N ASP A 8 17.05 -8.34 -13.18
CA ASP A 8 16.16 -7.66 -14.11
C ASP A 8 14.94 -7.04 -13.40
N ILE A 9 14.47 -7.65 -12.31
CA ILE A 9 13.44 -7.10 -11.44
C ILE A 9 13.99 -5.88 -10.69
N TYR A 10 15.10 -6.00 -9.96
CA TYR A 10 15.70 -4.86 -9.23
C TYR A 10 16.11 -3.70 -10.15
N SER A 11 16.56 -3.98 -11.38
CA SER A 11 16.92 -2.94 -12.36
C SER A 11 15.69 -2.17 -12.85
N ARG A 12 14.58 -2.87 -13.09
CA ARG A 12 13.31 -2.25 -13.48
C ARG A 12 12.66 -1.50 -12.32
N ASP A 13 12.77 -2.05 -11.11
CA ASP A 13 12.26 -1.45 -9.89
C ASP A 13 12.96 -0.13 -9.60
N ALA A 14 14.29 -0.06 -9.71
CA ALA A 14 15.04 1.18 -9.49
C ALA A 14 14.67 2.28 -10.51
N LEU A 15 14.48 1.92 -11.79
CA LEU A 15 14.03 2.85 -12.82
C LEU A 15 12.59 3.32 -12.57
N ALA A 16 11.70 2.42 -12.16
CA ALA A 16 10.33 2.73 -11.80
C ALA A 16 10.27 3.66 -10.58
N GLN A 17 11.06 3.40 -9.54
CA GLN A 17 11.17 4.28 -8.36
C GLN A 17 11.59 5.69 -8.77
N ALA A 18 12.64 5.82 -9.58
CA ALA A 18 13.12 7.11 -10.06
C ALA A 18 12.07 7.85 -10.91
N GLY A 19 11.34 7.11 -11.75
CA GLY A 19 10.25 7.66 -12.56
C GLY A 19 9.09 8.19 -11.71
N TYR A 20 8.62 7.42 -10.74
CA TYR A 20 7.57 7.84 -9.83
C TYR A 20 8.01 9.00 -8.93
N GLN A 21 9.23 8.96 -8.39
CA GLN A 21 9.77 10.03 -7.57
C GLN A 21 9.85 11.35 -8.34
N LYS A 22 10.25 11.29 -9.62
CA LYS A 22 10.26 12.47 -10.49
C LYS A 22 8.85 12.99 -10.74
N LEU A 23 7.88 12.11 -11.01
CA LEU A 23 6.48 12.50 -11.19
C LEU A 23 5.94 13.20 -9.94
N ILE A 24 6.21 12.65 -8.75
CA ILE A 24 5.79 13.22 -7.48
C ILE A 24 6.39 14.62 -7.26
N ASN A 25 7.64 14.83 -7.65
CA ASN A 25 8.32 16.12 -7.51
C ASN A 25 7.86 17.15 -8.54
N ASP A 26 7.68 16.73 -9.80
CA ASP A 26 7.30 17.61 -10.90
C ASP A 26 5.81 18.00 -10.82
N PHE A 27 4.98 17.10 -10.31
CA PHE A 27 3.54 17.26 -10.17
C PHE A 27 3.10 16.78 -8.78
N PRO A 28 3.12 17.62 -7.74
CA PRO A 28 2.78 17.18 -6.37
C PRO A 28 1.28 17.13 -6.04
N SER A 29 0.41 17.72 -6.86
CA SER A 29 -1.04 17.81 -6.59
C SER A 29 -1.91 17.27 -7.72
N ALA A 30 -1.32 16.50 -8.63
CA ALA A 30 -2.03 15.93 -9.77
C ALA A 30 -2.66 14.58 -9.38
N ALA A 31 -3.72 14.17 -10.08
CA ALA A 31 -4.29 12.84 -9.88
C ALA A 31 -3.28 11.73 -10.26
N GLU A 32 -2.30 12.05 -11.10
CA GLU A 32 -1.21 11.15 -11.44
C GLU A 32 -0.26 10.93 -10.26
N THR A 33 -0.16 11.90 -9.34
CA THR A 33 0.69 11.85 -8.15
C THR A 33 0.20 10.81 -7.15
N GLU A 34 -1.11 10.72 -6.93
CA GLU A 34 -1.68 9.74 -5.99
C GLU A 34 -1.43 8.32 -6.50
N GLN A 35 -1.54 8.11 -7.82
CA GLN A 35 -1.24 6.84 -8.47
C GLN A 35 0.26 6.50 -8.39
N ALA A 36 1.13 7.49 -8.62
CA ALA A 36 2.57 7.31 -8.50
C ALA A 36 3.00 6.97 -7.06
N LEU A 37 2.44 7.63 -6.06
CA LEU A 37 2.67 7.32 -4.64
C LEU A 37 2.22 5.89 -4.31
N TYR A 38 1.06 5.46 -4.82
CA TYR A 38 0.58 4.10 -4.61
C TYR A 38 1.56 3.07 -5.16
N PHE A 39 1.92 3.18 -6.45
CA PHE A 39 2.82 2.22 -7.08
C PHE A 39 4.23 2.25 -6.50
N LEU A 40 4.73 3.43 -6.12
CA LEU A 40 6.01 3.55 -5.42
C LEU A 40 5.98 2.82 -4.07
N GLY A 41 4.89 2.96 -3.31
CA GLY A 41 4.70 2.26 -2.04
C GLY A 41 4.65 0.73 -2.22
N VAL A 42 3.93 0.24 -3.24
CA VAL A 42 3.87 -1.20 -3.57
C VAL A 42 5.25 -1.72 -3.92
N LEU A 43 5.98 -0.99 -4.75
CA LEU A 43 7.28 -1.41 -5.24
C LEU A 43 8.35 -1.41 -4.12
N TYR A 44 8.24 -0.50 -3.14
CA TYR A 44 9.02 -0.62 -1.91
C TYR A 44 8.63 -1.82 -1.06
N ASN A 45 7.34 -2.17 -0.98
CA ASN A 45 6.88 -3.36 -0.25
C ASN A 45 7.42 -4.64 -0.88
N GLU A 46 7.31 -4.78 -2.21
CA GLU A 46 7.83 -5.93 -2.96
C GLU A 46 9.36 -6.04 -2.86
N GLY A 47 10.06 -4.90 -2.78
CA GLY A 47 11.49 -4.83 -2.51
C GLY A 47 11.87 -5.13 -1.05
N GLY A 48 10.91 -5.46 -0.17
CA GLY A 48 11.14 -5.73 1.25
C GLY A 48 11.46 -4.49 2.09
N ASN A 49 11.36 -3.30 1.50
CA ASN A 49 11.63 -2.03 2.16
C ASN A 49 10.35 -1.46 2.79
N TYR A 50 9.84 -2.18 3.80
CA TYR A 50 8.55 -1.90 4.43
C TYR A 50 8.49 -0.51 5.08
N GLN A 51 9.63 0.02 5.54
CA GLN A 51 9.70 1.34 6.15
C GLN A 51 9.53 2.46 5.12
N SER A 52 10.21 2.36 3.97
CA SER A 52 9.99 3.28 2.84
C SER A 52 8.58 3.13 2.27
N SER A 53 8.09 1.90 2.14
CA SER A 53 6.72 1.61 1.70
C SER A 53 5.69 2.29 2.59
N ALA A 54 5.82 2.15 3.91
CA ALA A 54 4.95 2.79 4.87
C ALA A 54 4.99 4.32 4.73
N ALA A 55 6.19 4.92 4.67
CA ALA A 55 6.32 6.36 4.51
C ALA A 55 5.61 6.88 3.24
N THR A 56 5.73 6.17 2.12
CA THR A 56 5.07 6.53 0.86
C THR A 56 3.55 6.41 0.93
N PHE A 57 3.03 5.33 1.51
CA PHE A 57 1.58 5.18 1.68
C PHE A 57 1.00 6.18 2.68
N GLU A 58 1.71 6.50 3.75
CA GLU A 58 1.29 7.58 4.64
C GLU A 58 1.29 8.93 3.92
N GLN A 59 2.26 9.18 3.03
CA GLN A 59 2.25 10.38 2.21
C GLN A 59 1.02 10.42 1.30
N LEU A 60 0.67 9.32 0.64
CA LEU A 60 -0.56 9.22 -0.16
C LEU A 60 -1.79 9.58 0.67
N LEU A 61 -1.91 9.06 1.90
CA LEU A 61 -3.07 9.34 2.75
C LEU A 61 -3.10 10.76 3.31
N ARG A 62 -1.93 11.41 3.46
CA ARG A 62 -1.82 12.81 3.89
C ARG A 62 -2.15 13.77 2.74
N ASP A 63 -1.56 13.54 1.58
CA ASP A 63 -1.66 14.44 0.43
C ASP A 63 -2.97 14.21 -0.34
N PHE A 64 -3.45 12.96 -0.39
CA PHE A 64 -4.66 12.52 -1.10
C PHE A 64 -5.59 11.71 -0.18
N PRO A 65 -6.18 12.34 0.86
CA PRO A 65 -7.01 11.62 1.84
C PRO A 65 -8.28 11.01 1.26
N GLN A 66 -8.73 11.44 0.08
CA GLN A 66 -9.89 10.89 -0.64
C GLN A 66 -9.51 10.07 -1.87
N SER A 67 -8.23 9.68 -1.98
CA SER A 67 -7.77 8.88 -3.11
C SER A 67 -8.58 7.59 -3.26
N GLN A 68 -8.82 7.16 -4.49
CA GLN A 68 -9.39 5.82 -4.74
C GLN A 68 -8.51 4.71 -4.15
N TRP A 69 -7.20 4.96 -4.00
CA TRP A 69 -6.23 4.01 -3.43
C TRP A 69 -6.19 4.03 -1.91
N GLN A 70 -6.98 4.87 -1.24
CA GLN A 70 -6.88 5.09 0.20
C GLN A 70 -7.16 3.83 1.04
N ALA A 71 -8.00 2.92 0.55
CA ALA A 71 -8.32 1.67 1.25
C ALA A 71 -7.17 0.67 1.10
N SER A 72 -6.63 0.54 -0.11
CA SER A 72 -5.48 -0.31 -0.41
C SER A 72 -4.21 0.19 0.27
N ALA A 73 -3.94 1.50 0.26
CA ALA A 73 -2.81 2.10 0.97
C ALA A 73 -2.84 1.80 2.48
N ARG A 74 -4.03 1.89 3.11
CA ARG A 74 -4.22 1.51 4.52
C ARG A 74 -4.01 0.02 4.76
N TYR A 75 -4.47 -0.84 3.84
CA TYR A 75 -4.18 -2.27 3.92
C TYR A 75 -2.68 -2.56 3.87
N TYR A 76 -1.95 -1.98 2.91
CA TYR A 76 -0.50 -2.14 2.81
C TYR A 76 0.24 -1.56 4.01
N LEU A 77 -0.21 -0.43 4.58
CA LEU A 77 0.31 0.07 5.86
C LEU A 77 0.14 -0.96 6.98
N GLY A 78 -1.03 -1.58 7.06
CA GLY A 78 -1.30 -2.70 7.97
C GLY A 78 -0.25 -3.82 7.83
N CYS A 79 0.00 -4.28 6.60
CA CYS A 79 1.00 -5.31 6.31
C CYS A 79 2.42 -4.85 6.64
N ASN A 80 2.78 -3.63 6.25
CA ASN A 80 4.10 -3.05 6.51
C ASN A 80 4.38 -2.98 8.02
N TYR A 81 3.43 -2.47 8.81
CA TYR A 81 3.60 -2.36 10.26
C TYR A 81 3.60 -3.71 10.96
N GLU A 82 2.85 -4.69 10.45
CA GLU A 82 2.90 -6.07 10.93
C GLU A 82 4.31 -6.67 10.75
N LEU A 83 4.89 -6.50 9.56
CA LEU A 83 6.24 -6.96 9.23
C LEU A 83 7.33 -6.20 10.01
N LEU A 84 7.08 -4.95 10.37
CA LEU A 84 7.93 -4.14 11.25
C LEU A 84 7.76 -4.47 12.75
N GLY A 85 6.84 -5.36 13.11
CA GLY A 85 6.55 -5.75 14.50
C GLY A 85 5.62 -4.81 15.27
N ASN A 86 5.09 -3.78 14.61
CA ASN A 86 4.17 -2.80 15.19
C ASN A 86 2.71 -3.26 15.04
N MET A 87 2.33 -4.30 15.80
CA MET A 87 0.99 -4.88 15.75
C MET A 87 -0.13 -3.88 16.08
N GLU A 88 0.13 -2.93 16.96
CA GLU A 88 -0.88 -1.93 17.37
C GLU A 88 -1.27 -1.00 16.21
N LEU A 89 -0.28 -0.47 15.50
CA LEU A 89 -0.49 0.35 14.29
C LEU A 89 -1.13 -0.48 13.19
N SER A 90 -0.65 -1.71 12.98
CA SER A 90 -1.18 -2.63 11.97
C SER A 90 -2.68 -2.85 12.11
N ALA A 91 -3.14 -3.16 13.33
CA ALA A 91 -4.55 -3.38 13.64
C ALA A 91 -5.42 -2.14 13.31
N GLY A 92 -4.94 -0.95 13.69
CA GLY A 92 -5.61 0.32 13.36
C GLY A 92 -5.77 0.54 11.86
N TYR A 93 -4.71 0.31 11.09
CA TYR A 93 -4.73 0.48 9.63
C TYR A 93 -5.60 -0.55 8.91
N TYR A 94 -5.57 -1.82 9.33
CA TYR A 94 -6.45 -2.86 8.77
C TYR A 94 -7.93 -2.58 9.05
N LYS A 95 -8.25 -2.13 10.27
CA LYS A 95 -9.61 -1.74 10.62
C LYS A 95 -10.10 -0.60 9.72
N ALA A 96 -9.30 0.45 9.59
CA ALA A 96 -9.63 1.59 8.73
C ALA A 96 -9.79 1.19 7.25
N ALA A 97 -8.95 0.29 6.75
CA ALA A 97 -9.09 -0.26 5.39
C ALA A 97 -10.41 -1.03 5.22
N SER A 98 -10.76 -1.89 6.19
CA SER A 98 -12.01 -2.66 6.17
C SER A 98 -13.25 -1.76 6.16
N ASP A 99 -13.25 -0.72 7.00
CA ASP A 99 -14.36 0.23 7.09
C ASP A 99 -14.57 0.99 5.77
N LEU A 100 -13.47 1.36 5.09
CA LEU A 100 -13.53 2.03 3.79
C LEU A 100 -13.99 1.11 2.66
N TYR A 101 -13.57 -0.15 2.65
CA TYR A 101 -14.08 -1.12 1.68
C TYR A 101 -15.57 -1.37 1.86
N LYS A 102 -16.06 -1.49 3.10
CA LYS A 102 -17.49 -1.60 3.41
C LYS A 102 -18.27 -0.36 2.94
N ALA A 103 -17.72 0.83 3.17
CA ALA A 103 -18.36 2.09 2.76
C ALA A 103 -18.40 2.28 1.23
N SER A 104 -17.37 1.81 0.52
CA SER A 104 -17.27 1.94 -0.94
C SER A 104 -18.13 0.90 -1.69
N SER A 105 -18.44 -0.22 -1.03
CA SER A 105 -19.15 -1.35 -1.60
C SER A 105 -20.20 -1.91 -0.63
N PRO A 106 -21.35 -1.23 -0.42
CA PRO A 106 -22.41 -1.74 0.45
C PRO A 106 -22.98 -3.10 -0.02
N ASP A 107 -22.91 -3.37 -1.33
CA ASP A 107 -23.54 -4.53 -2.00
C ASP A 107 -22.52 -5.53 -2.62
N SER A 108 -21.23 -5.20 -2.69
CA SER A 108 -20.22 -5.98 -3.46
C SER A 108 -19.21 -6.75 -2.61
N LEU A 109 -19.49 -6.95 -1.32
CA LEU A 109 -18.70 -7.84 -0.47
C LEU A 109 -19.12 -9.29 -0.67
N SER A 110 -18.57 -9.93 -1.71
CA SER A 110 -18.58 -11.39 -1.80
C SER A 110 -17.80 -11.94 -0.61
N SER A 111 -18.46 -12.77 0.19
CA SER A 111 -18.14 -13.22 1.55
C SER A 111 -16.74 -13.84 1.78
N GLY A 112 -15.86 -13.87 0.78
CA GLY A 112 -14.51 -14.41 0.82
C GLY A 112 -13.44 -13.44 1.31
N GLU A 113 -13.42 -12.19 0.83
CA GLU A 113 -12.38 -11.22 1.19
C GLU A 113 -12.55 -10.67 2.61
N LEU A 114 -13.81 -10.42 3.01
CA LEU A 114 -14.15 -10.11 4.40
C LEU A 114 -13.74 -11.23 5.34
N LYS A 115 -13.95 -12.51 4.97
CA LYS A 115 -13.53 -13.65 5.78
C LYS A 115 -12.03 -13.75 5.93
N LEU A 116 -11.23 -13.34 4.93
CA LEU A 116 -9.77 -13.36 5.06
C LEU A 116 -9.30 -12.29 6.06
N ILE A 117 -9.85 -11.08 5.95
CA ILE A 117 -9.54 -9.97 6.85
C ILE A 117 -10.07 -10.25 8.27
N GLU A 118 -11.32 -10.70 8.41
CA GLU A 118 -11.91 -11.10 9.71
C GLU A 118 -11.20 -12.30 10.32
N ARG A 119 -10.74 -13.29 9.52
CA ARG A 119 -10.00 -14.44 10.05
C ARG A 119 -8.61 -14.07 10.55
N ILE A 120 -7.94 -13.11 9.90
CA ILE A 120 -6.69 -12.53 10.42
C ILE A 120 -6.96 -11.75 11.70
N TYR A 121 -8.11 -11.06 11.79
CA TYR A 121 -8.43 -10.17 12.92
C TYR A 121 -9.08 -10.88 14.13
N MET A 122 -9.82 -11.97 13.94
CA MET A 122 -10.57 -12.70 14.98
C MET A 122 -9.86 -13.96 15.50
N SER A 123 -8.63 -14.27 15.09
CA SER A 123 -7.87 -15.41 15.63
C SER A 123 -6.99 -15.09 16.84
N LYS A 124 -7.46 -14.20 17.73
CA LYS A 124 -6.92 -14.05 19.09
C LYS A 124 -7.98 -14.43 20.11
#